data_AF-A0A832TI84-F1
#
_entry.id   AF-A0A832TI84-F1
#
_cell.length_a   1.000
_cell.length_b   1.000
_cell.length_c   1.000
_cell.angle_alpha   90.00
_cell.angle_beta   90.00
_cell.angle_gamma   90.00
#
_symmetry.space_group_name_H-M   'P 1'
#
loop_
_entity.id
_entity.type
_entity.pdbx_description
1 polymer ?
#
loop_
_entity_poly.entity_id
_entity_poly.type
_entity_poly.pdbx_seq_one_letter_code
_entity_poly.pdbx_strand_id
1 'polypeptide(L)'
;GTKLGVLLLVLAAILLFAGCTQPSPVTQTTPAPTATTAAPTLTPTASAANETLKTELASLAAGFAKEIDGQALAAVLKEGPNSTAFAGVLGQLKAFKERDPRIAYVYTLEQQNGTVMFIVDAHYGHPDASQYLEVYDDAPIELKTPVTAPMGAGPYTDKWGTFYSGYAPVDAGSNATVILIGVDVVA
;
A
#
# COMPACT_ATOMS: atom_id res chain seq x y z
N GLY A 1 38.92 -29.47 12.87
CA GLY A 1 40.00 -28.67 13.45
C GLY A 1 39.48 -27.27 13.72
N THR A 2 39.25 -26.92 14.99
CA THR A 2 40.10 -25.97 15.77
C THR A 2 40.10 -24.57 15.13
N LYS A 3 39.68 -23.48 15.79
CA LYS A 3 40.00 -23.11 17.17
C LYS A 3 38.93 -22.19 17.81
N LEU A 4 38.59 -22.58 19.03
CA LEU A 4 38.09 -21.79 20.14
C LEU A 4 39.18 -20.84 20.65
N GLY A 5 38.82 -19.65 21.13
CA GLY A 5 39.69 -18.80 21.95
C GLY A 5 39.34 -17.31 21.85
N VAL A 6 39.37 -16.48 22.89
CA VAL A 6 39.68 -16.64 24.31
C VAL A 6 39.02 -15.45 25.04
N LEU A 7 38.49 -15.73 26.22
CA LEU A 7 38.04 -14.85 27.30
C LEU A 7 39.12 -13.85 27.76
N LEU A 8 38.80 -12.57 27.99
CA LEU A 8 39.51 -11.78 29.01
C LEU A 8 38.66 -10.64 29.60
N LEU A 9 38.43 -10.78 30.92
CA LEU A 9 37.85 -9.82 31.86
C LEU A 9 38.94 -8.87 32.35
N VAL A 10 38.71 -7.56 32.38
CA VAL A 10 39.52 -6.65 33.22
C VAL A 10 38.62 -5.60 33.87
N LEU A 11 38.50 -5.72 35.19
CA LEU A 11 37.94 -4.77 36.13
C LEU A 11 39.13 -3.98 36.73
N ALA A 12 39.10 -2.65 36.72
CA ALA A 12 40.04 -1.85 37.50
C ALA A 12 39.39 -0.54 37.95
N ALA A 13 39.34 -0.37 39.28
CA ALA A 13 38.96 0.83 40.00
C ALA A 13 40.20 1.48 40.65
N ILE A 14 39.99 2.63 41.31
CA ILE A 14 40.86 3.38 42.27
C ILE A 14 41.64 4.54 41.62
N LEU A 15 41.78 5.76 42.16
CA LEU A 15 41.10 6.68 43.09
C LEU A 15 42.01 7.93 43.19
N LEU A 16 41.41 9.10 43.44
CA LEU A 16 41.93 10.28 44.16
C LEU A 16 43.06 11.14 43.57
N PHE A 17 42.74 12.42 43.36
CA PHE A 17 43.49 13.52 43.97
C PHE A 17 42.54 14.62 44.47
N ALA A 18 42.80 15.08 45.69
CA ALA A 18 42.12 16.15 46.41
C ALA A 18 42.72 17.52 46.07
N GLY A 19 41.95 18.60 46.25
CA GLY A 19 42.47 19.96 46.23
C GLY A 19 41.38 21.04 46.28
N CYS A 20 41.24 21.67 47.44
CA CYS A 20 40.21 22.62 47.87
C CYS A 20 40.11 23.91 47.02
N THR A 21 38.95 24.58 47.01
CA THR A 21 38.67 25.87 47.70
C THR A 21 37.25 26.37 47.32
N GLN A 22 36.39 26.62 48.32
CA GLN A 22 35.06 27.25 48.17
C GLN A 22 35.14 28.78 48.32
N PRO A 23 34.14 29.52 47.80
CA PRO A 23 33.16 30.13 48.70
C PRO A 23 31.68 29.94 48.27
N SER A 24 30.79 29.86 49.26
CA SER A 24 29.30 29.78 49.19
C SER A 24 28.66 31.19 49.27
N PRO A 25 27.31 31.37 49.21
CA PRO A 25 26.23 30.57 48.62
C PRO A 25 25.37 31.39 47.63
N VAL A 26 24.90 30.79 46.54
CA VAL A 26 23.67 31.24 45.86
C VAL A 26 22.59 30.20 46.14
N THR A 27 21.48 30.65 46.72
CA THR A 27 20.28 29.86 46.96
C THR A 27 19.75 29.34 45.62
N GLN A 28 20.12 28.11 45.26
CA GLN A 28 19.50 27.38 44.16
C GLN A 28 18.61 26.30 44.73
N THR A 29 17.32 26.49 44.52
CA THR A 29 16.25 25.53 44.75
C THR A 29 16.57 24.25 43.98
N THR A 30 16.79 23.14 44.69
CA THR A 30 16.93 21.79 44.11
C THR A 30 15.68 21.41 43.30
N PRO A 31 15.78 21.11 41.99
CA PRO A 31 14.81 20.25 41.34
C PRO A 31 15.16 18.79 41.66
N ALA A 32 14.17 18.05 42.13
CA ALA A 32 14.20 16.60 42.37
C ALA A 32 14.74 15.81 41.14
N PRO A 33 15.30 14.60 41.33
CA PRO A 33 15.80 13.80 40.22
C PRO A 33 14.69 13.54 39.20
N THR A 34 14.94 13.93 37.95
CA THR A 34 14.06 13.72 36.81
C THR A 34 13.81 12.23 36.63
N ALA A 35 12.57 11.80 36.89
CA ALA A 35 12.08 10.53 36.38
C ALA A 35 12.17 10.57 34.85
N THR A 36 12.96 9.68 34.27
CA THR A 36 12.93 9.39 32.84
C THR A 36 11.54 8.83 32.52
N THR A 37 10.62 9.69 32.12
CA THR A 37 9.33 9.27 31.57
C THR A 37 9.62 8.53 30.27
N ALA A 38 9.39 7.22 30.26
CA ALA A 38 9.29 6.47 29.02
C ALA A 38 8.25 7.15 28.12
N ALA A 39 8.67 7.58 26.94
CA ALA A 39 7.74 8.11 25.94
C ALA A 39 6.70 7.03 25.63
N PRO A 40 5.39 7.33 25.71
CA PRO A 40 4.38 6.34 25.39
C PRO A 40 4.52 5.94 23.92
N THR A 41 4.61 4.63 23.65
CA THR A 41 4.42 4.10 22.31
C THR A 41 2.98 4.39 21.91
N LEU A 42 2.78 5.39 21.06
CA LEU A 42 1.46 5.77 20.57
C LEU A 42 0.97 4.69 19.59
N THR A 43 0.02 3.87 20.00
CA THR A 43 -0.75 3.04 19.06
C THR A 43 -1.57 3.97 18.17
N PRO A 44 -1.51 3.86 16.82
CA PRO A 44 -2.35 4.68 15.95
C PRO A 44 -3.83 4.41 16.21
N THR A 45 -4.66 5.46 16.19
CA THR A 45 -6.12 5.32 16.18
C THR A 45 -6.58 4.60 14.90
N ALA A 46 -7.68 3.85 14.97
CA ALA A 46 -8.24 3.13 13.80
C ALA A 46 -8.40 4.01 12.55
N SER A 47 -8.86 5.27 12.70
CA SER A 47 -8.95 6.20 11.56
C SER A 47 -7.59 6.51 10.93
N ALA A 48 -6.54 6.70 11.72
CA ALA A 48 -5.20 6.97 11.20
C ALA A 48 -4.60 5.73 10.51
N ALA A 49 -4.87 4.53 11.06
CA ALA A 49 -4.47 3.26 10.43
C ALA A 49 -5.18 3.06 9.08
N ASN A 50 -6.48 3.36 9.00
CA ASN A 50 -7.26 3.22 7.76
C ASN A 50 -6.74 4.16 6.66
N GLU A 51 -6.45 5.43 6.98
CA GLU A 51 -5.89 6.37 6.00
C GLU A 51 -4.46 5.99 5.58
N THR A 52 -3.69 5.41 6.49
CA THR A 52 -2.36 4.85 6.16
C THR A 52 -2.48 3.71 5.16
N LEU A 53 -3.41 2.77 5.38
CA LEU A 53 -3.65 1.66 4.47
C LEU A 53 -4.13 2.13 3.09
N LYS A 54 -5.06 3.09 3.02
CA LYS A 54 -5.49 3.67 1.74
C LYS A 54 -4.32 4.29 0.97
N THR A 55 -3.45 5.03 1.66
CA THR A 55 -2.27 5.66 1.05
C THR A 55 -1.28 4.62 0.53
N GLU A 56 -1.10 3.53 1.28
CA GLU A 56 -0.28 2.38 0.88
C GLU A 56 -0.83 1.72 -0.39
N LEU A 57 -2.13 1.42 -0.43
CA LEU A 57 -2.76 0.78 -1.59
C LEU A 57 -2.77 1.70 -2.82
N ALA A 58 -3.00 3.00 -2.65
CA ALA A 58 -2.86 3.98 -3.72
C ALA A 58 -1.44 3.93 -4.34
N SER A 59 -0.42 3.86 -3.49
CA SER A 59 0.98 3.79 -3.93
C SER A 59 1.30 2.47 -4.64
N LEU A 60 0.73 1.37 -4.15
CA LEU A 60 0.88 0.05 -4.76
C LEU A 60 0.22 0.00 -6.15
N ALA A 61 -1.02 0.48 -6.27
CA ALA A 61 -1.72 0.58 -7.54
C ALA A 61 -0.96 1.48 -8.53
N ALA A 62 -0.39 2.59 -8.06
CA ALA A 62 0.46 3.46 -8.89
C ALA A 62 1.72 2.76 -9.40
N GLY A 63 2.31 1.86 -8.61
CA GLY A 63 3.42 1.00 -9.05
C GLY A 63 3.00 0.08 -10.17
N PHE A 64 1.90 -0.66 -9.98
CA PHE A 64 1.39 -1.58 -11.00
C PHE A 64 0.94 -0.86 -12.27
N ALA A 65 0.33 0.33 -12.16
CA ALA A 65 -0.06 1.15 -13.30
C ALA A 65 1.12 1.59 -14.17
N LYS A 66 2.31 1.76 -13.58
CA LYS A 66 3.55 2.10 -14.31
C LYS A 66 4.20 0.88 -14.96
N GLU A 67 3.97 -0.30 -14.39
CA GLU A 67 4.59 -1.55 -14.86
C GLU A 67 3.76 -2.27 -15.91
N ILE A 68 2.44 -2.12 -15.89
CA ILE A 68 1.55 -2.77 -16.84
C ILE A 68 1.75 -2.22 -18.26
N ASP A 69 1.72 -3.11 -19.25
CA ASP A 69 1.68 -2.70 -20.66
C ASP A 69 0.33 -2.05 -20.99
N GLY A 70 0.29 -0.72 -20.90
CA GLY A 70 -0.91 0.08 -21.16
C GLY A 70 -1.39 0.03 -22.61
N GLN A 71 -0.49 -0.15 -23.59
CA GLN A 71 -0.88 -0.28 -24.99
C GLN A 71 -1.55 -1.64 -25.24
N ALA A 72 -1.01 -2.71 -24.66
CA ALA A 72 -1.65 -4.02 -24.68
C ALA A 72 -3.02 -3.98 -23.97
N LEU A 73 -3.14 -3.30 -22.83
CA LEU A 73 -4.42 -3.12 -22.14
C LEU A 73 -5.43 -2.35 -22.99
N ALA A 74 -5.03 -1.29 -23.69
CA ALA A 74 -5.90 -0.58 -24.64
C ALA A 74 -6.37 -1.49 -25.79
N ALA A 75 -5.48 -2.34 -26.31
CA ALA A 75 -5.84 -3.31 -27.33
C ALA A 75 -6.88 -4.32 -26.79
N VAL A 76 -6.71 -4.80 -25.56
CA VAL A 76 -7.70 -5.66 -24.89
C VAL A 76 -9.04 -4.96 -24.73
N LEU A 77 -9.06 -3.71 -24.30
CA LEU A 77 -10.31 -2.93 -24.18
C LEU A 77 -11.04 -2.78 -25.53
N LYS A 78 -10.31 -2.77 -26.64
CA LYS A 78 -10.89 -2.63 -27.98
C LYS A 78 -11.37 -3.96 -28.57
N GLU A 79 -10.59 -5.03 -28.37
CA GLU A 79 -10.74 -6.30 -29.07
C GLU A 79 -11.29 -7.43 -28.17
N GLY A 80 -11.32 -7.20 -26.86
CA GLY A 80 -11.81 -8.11 -25.85
C GLY A 80 -10.88 -9.29 -25.53
N PRO A 81 -11.41 -10.32 -24.84
CA PRO A 81 -10.64 -11.48 -24.39
C PRO A 81 -10.05 -12.35 -25.52
N ASN A 82 -10.54 -12.19 -26.74
CA ASN A 82 -10.03 -12.90 -27.92
C ASN A 82 -8.82 -12.20 -28.57
N SER A 83 -8.43 -11.02 -28.07
CA SER A 83 -7.26 -10.29 -28.56
C SER A 83 -5.97 -11.05 -28.30
N THR A 84 -4.97 -10.81 -29.15
CA THR A 84 -3.62 -11.39 -28.95
C THR A 84 -2.91 -10.83 -27.71
N ALA A 85 -3.34 -9.64 -27.23
CA ALA A 85 -2.81 -8.97 -26.06
C ALA A 85 -3.33 -9.52 -24.72
N PHE A 86 -4.52 -10.15 -24.71
CA PHE A 86 -5.22 -10.53 -23.48
C PHE A 86 -4.38 -11.41 -22.55
N ALA A 87 -3.74 -12.45 -23.07
CA ALA A 87 -2.93 -13.36 -22.27
C ALA A 87 -1.74 -12.67 -21.60
N GLY A 88 -1.14 -11.68 -22.28
CA GLY A 88 -0.04 -10.89 -21.73
C GLY A 88 -0.49 -9.96 -20.60
N VAL A 89 -1.64 -9.30 -20.75
CA VAL A 89 -2.23 -8.46 -19.69
C VAL A 89 -2.65 -9.30 -18.50
N LEU A 90 -3.37 -10.41 -18.72
CA LEU A 90 -3.79 -11.32 -17.65
C LEU A 90 -2.59 -11.88 -16.87
N GLY A 91 -1.51 -12.24 -17.56
CA GLY A 91 -0.27 -12.70 -16.92
C GLY A 91 0.37 -11.64 -16.01
N GLN A 92 0.36 -10.37 -16.41
CA GLN A 92 0.85 -9.26 -15.58
C GLN A 92 -0.01 -9.07 -14.32
N LEU A 93 -1.34 -9.09 -14.44
CA LEU A 93 -2.23 -8.93 -13.27
C LEU A 93 -2.07 -10.07 -12.27
N LYS A 94 -1.92 -11.32 -12.74
CA LYS A 94 -1.64 -12.47 -11.88
C LYS A 94 -0.30 -12.30 -11.14
N ALA A 95 0.75 -11.90 -11.86
CA ALA A 95 2.05 -11.63 -11.25
C ALA A 95 1.98 -10.50 -10.21
N PHE A 96 1.18 -9.46 -10.43
CA PHE A 96 0.96 -8.40 -9.44
C PHE A 96 0.25 -8.91 -8.19
N LYS A 97 -0.80 -9.73 -8.34
CA LYS A 97 -1.53 -10.33 -7.22
C LYS A 97 -0.64 -11.19 -6.32
N GLU A 98 0.40 -11.82 -6.88
CA GLU A 98 1.32 -12.69 -6.16
C GLU A 98 2.39 -11.93 -5.35
N ARG A 99 2.56 -10.61 -5.55
CA ARG A 99 3.61 -9.80 -4.89
C ARG A 99 3.38 -9.61 -3.40
N ASP A 100 2.13 -9.62 -2.96
CA ASP A 100 1.77 -9.48 -1.57
C ASP A 100 0.61 -10.43 -1.23
N PRO A 101 0.77 -11.32 -0.23
CA PRO A 101 -0.27 -12.26 0.16
C PRO A 101 -1.55 -11.60 0.68
N ARG A 102 -1.51 -10.32 1.07
CA ARG A 102 -2.70 -9.54 1.48
C ARG A 102 -3.61 -9.18 0.31
N ILE A 103 -3.07 -9.15 -0.92
CA ILE A 103 -3.84 -8.79 -2.10
C ILE A 103 -4.85 -9.91 -2.38
N ALA A 104 -6.13 -9.54 -2.28
CA ALA A 104 -7.25 -10.38 -2.64
C ALA A 104 -7.47 -10.34 -4.16
N TYR A 105 -7.54 -9.14 -4.74
CA TYR A 105 -7.83 -8.95 -6.16
C TYR A 105 -6.91 -7.93 -6.81
N VAL A 106 -6.63 -8.15 -8.10
CA VAL A 106 -6.02 -7.16 -9.01
C VAL A 106 -6.81 -7.19 -10.30
N TYR A 107 -7.26 -6.03 -10.76
CA TYR A 107 -8.14 -5.91 -11.91
C TYR A 107 -7.92 -4.58 -12.62
N THR A 108 -8.48 -4.45 -13.81
CA THR A 108 -8.43 -3.22 -14.60
C THR A 108 -9.85 -2.76 -14.92
N LEU A 109 -10.04 -1.44 -14.95
CA LEU A 109 -11.33 -0.80 -15.13
C LEU A 109 -11.30 0.20 -16.26
N GLU A 110 -12.42 0.37 -16.94
CA GLU A 110 -12.73 1.49 -17.79
C GLU A 110 -13.71 2.43 -17.05
N GLN A 111 -13.42 3.73 -17.00
CA GLN A 111 -14.40 4.76 -16.63
C GLN A 111 -14.81 5.56 -17.87
N GLN A 112 -16.03 5.33 -18.33
CA GLN A 112 -16.61 5.99 -19.50
C GLN A 112 -18.01 6.53 -19.16
N ASN A 113 -18.24 7.83 -19.41
CA ASN A 113 -19.56 8.47 -19.24
C ASN A 113 -20.22 8.25 -17.86
N GLY A 114 -19.43 8.14 -16.79
CA GLY A 114 -19.92 7.90 -15.43
C GLY A 114 -20.23 6.44 -15.09
N THR A 115 -19.97 5.52 -16.02
CA THR A 115 -20.02 4.07 -15.81
C THR A 115 -18.62 3.52 -15.61
N VAL A 116 -18.49 2.57 -14.68
CA VAL A 116 -17.25 1.84 -14.42
C VAL A 116 -17.45 0.40 -14.86
N MET A 117 -16.54 -0.14 -15.67
CA MET A 117 -16.64 -1.50 -16.22
C MET A 117 -15.32 -2.24 -16.07
N PHE A 118 -15.36 -3.55 -15.82
CA PHE A 118 -14.17 -4.38 -15.75
C PHE A 118 -13.60 -4.68 -17.14
N ILE A 119 -12.28 -4.61 -17.29
CA ILE A 119 -11.58 -4.96 -18.54
C ILE A 119 -10.95 -6.34 -18.41
N VAL A 120 -10.01 -6.49 -17.46
CA VAL A 120 -9.33 -7.76 -17.17
C VAL A 120 -9.23 -7.94 -15.66
N ASP A 121 -9.56 -9.15 -15.21
CA ASP A 121 -9.47 -9.60 -13.82
C ASP A 121 -8.35 -10.64 -13.69
N ALA A 122 -7.50 -10.54 -12.66
CA ALA A 122 -6.48 -11.57 -12.39
C ALA A 122 -7.10 -12.97 -12.17
N HIS A 123 -8.35 -13.04 -11.71
CA HIS A 123 -9.12 -14.28 -11.53
C HIS A 123 -9.88 -14.72 -12.78
N TYR A 124 -9.63 -14.11 -13.95
CA TYR A 124 -10.32 -14.49 -15.18
C TYR A 124 -10.35 -16.02 -15.40
N GLY A 125 -11.55 -16.54 -15.70
CA GLY A 125 -11.85 -17.96 -15.86
C GLY A 125 -12.40 -18.64 -14.60
N HIS A 126 -12.40 -17.96 -13.45
CA HIS A 126 -13.08 -18.44 -12.25
C HIS A 126 -14.59 -18.08 -12.27
N PRO A 127 -15.46 -18.89 -11.64
CA PRO A 127 -16.91 -18.63 -11.61
C PRO A 127 -17.30 -17.32 -10.93
N ASP A 128 -16.47 -16.84 -10.01
CA ASP A 128 -16.62 -15.61 -9.25
C ASP A 128 -15.81 -14.45 -9.82
N ALA A 129 -15.19 -14.58 -11.00
CA ALA A 129 -14.46 -13.48 -11.62
C ALA A 129 -15.40 -12.49 -12.31
N SER A 130 -15.02 -11.21 -12.32
CA SER A 130 -15.69 -10.22 -13.16
C SER A 130 -15.57 -10.57 -14.65
N GLN A 131 -16.63 -10.29 -15.41
CA GLN A 131 -16.65 -10.52 -16.85
C GLN A 131 -16.12 -9.30 -17.61
N TYR A 132 -15.68 -9.53 -18.85
CA TYR A 132 -15.26 -8.45 -19.73
C TYR A 132 -16.41 -7.47 -19.99
N LEU A 133 -16.16 -6.19 -19.72
CA LEU A 133 -17.12 -5.08 -19.73
C LEU A 133 -18.34 -5.30 -18.83
N GLU A 134 -18.20 -6.10 -17.78
CA GLU A 134 -19.19 -6.14 -16.71
C GLU A 134 -19.23 -4.79 -16.00
N VAL A 135 -20.43 -4.25 -15.81
CA VAL A 135 -20.64 -3.00 -15.07
C VAL A 135 -20.39 -3.23 -13.58
N TYR A 136 -19.63 -2.34 -12.97
CA TYR A 136 -19.35 -2.35 -11.53
C TYR A 136 -20.41 -1.52 -10.78
N ASP A 137 -21.62 -2.09 -10.64
CA ASP A 137 -22.80 -1.39 -10.09
C ASP A 137 -22.65 -0.94 -8.63
N ASP A 138 -21.86 -1.68 -7.86
CA ASP A 138 -21.54 -1.48 -6.44
C ASP A 138 -20.12 -0.91 -6.21
N ALA A 139 -19.54 -0.29 -7.24
CA ALA A 139 -18.28 0.43 -7.14
C ALA A 139 -18.30 1.52 -6.04
N PRO A 140 -17.16 1.78 -5.38
CA PRO A 140 -17.06 2.83 -4.38
C PRO A 140 -17.35 4.22 -4.98
N ILE A 141 -17.84 5.14 -4.15
CA ILE A 141 -18.31 6.47 -4.58
C ILE A 141 -17.21 7.26 -5.29
N GLU A 142 -15.96 7.02 -4.90
CA GLU A 142 -14.73 7.54 -5.46
C GLU A 142 -14.59 7.28 -6.97
N LEU A 143 -15.12 6.15 -7.47
CA LEU A 143 -15.07 5.78 -8.88
C LEU A 143 -16.20 6.38 -9.72
N LYS A 144 -17.16 7.11 -9.12
CA LYS A 144 -18.23 7.77 -9.89
C LYS A 144 -17.77 9.01 -10.64
N THR A 145 -16.56 9.50 -10.34
CA THR A 145 -15.88 10.55 -11.09
C THR A 145 -14.57 10.02 -11.69
N PRO A 146 -14.08 10.59 -12.80
CA PRO A 146 -12.82 10.18 -13.40
C PRO A 146 -11.64 10.28 -12.42
N VAL A 147 -10.97 9.15 -12.16
CA VAL A 147 -9.78 9.08 -11.33
C VAL A 147 -8.57 9.51 -12.16
N THR A 148 -7.99 10.66 -11.80
CA THR A 148 -6.88 11.28 -12.54
C THR A 148 -5.52 11.16 -11.84
N ALA A 149 -5.50 10.65 -10.62
CA ALA A 149 -4.32 10.40 -9.83
C ALA A 149 -4.53 9.18 -8.93
N PRO A 150 -3.46 8.51 -8.46
CA PRO A 150 -3.59 7.39 -7.55
C PRO A 150 -4.35 7.77 -6.27
N MET A 151 -5.23 6.88 -5.82
CA MET A 151 -6.05 7.10 -4.64
C MET A 151 -6.38 5.78 -3.94
N GLY A 152 -6.73 5.85 -2.66
CA GLY A 152 -7.22 4.71 -1.90
C GLY A 152 -8.65 4.95 -1.45
N ALA A 153 -9.45 3.89 -1.41
CA ALA A 153 -10.85 3.91 -1.00
C ALA A 153 -11.12 2.84 0.07
N GLY A 154 -12.24 2.99 0.77
CA GLY A 154 -12.79 1.98 1.67
C GLY A 154 -12.74 2.30 3.18
N PRO A 155 -13.16 1.35 4.03
CA PRO A 155 -13.72 0.08 3.62
C PRO A 155 -15.06 0.29 2.90
N TYR A 156 -15.32 -0.46 1.84
CA TYR A 156 -16.62 -0.51 1.16
C TYR A 156 -16.97 -1.96 0.85
N THR A 157 -18.25 -2.23 0.59
CA THR A 157 -18.76 -3.58 0.31
C THR A 157 -19.31 -3.64 -1.10
N ASP A 158 -18.92 -4.67 -1.83
CA ASP A 158 -19.47 -5.06 -3.12
C ASP A 158 -19.91 -6.55 -3.08
N LYS A 159 -20.29 -7.10 -4.24
CA LYS A 159 -20.74 -8.49 -4.37
C LYS A 159 -19.68 -9.55 -4.08
N TRP A 160 -18.39 -9.19 -3.98
CA TRP A 160 -17.28 -10.09 -3.67
C TRP A 160 -16.84 -10.02 -2.22
N GLY A 161 -17.11 -8.92 -1.51
CA GLY A 161 -16.77 -8.78 -0.10
C GLY A 161 -16.65 -7.34 0.38
N THR A 162 -15.88 -7.15 1.46
CA THR A 162 -15.58 -5.83 2.01
C THR A 162 -14.08 -5.56 1.89
N PHE A 163 -13.72 -4.46 1.24
CA PHE A 163 -12.34 -4.20 0.85
C PHE A 163 -11.88 -2.78 1.19
N TYR A 164 -10.57 -2.67 1.43
CA TYR A 164 -9.83 -1.45 1.12
C TYR A 164 -9.19 -1.62 -0.25
N SER A 165 -9.22 -0.55 -1.04
CA SER A 165 -8.76 -0.62 -2.42
C SER A 165 -7.83 0.52 -2.76
N GLY A 166 -6.88 0.25 -3.66
CA GLY A 166 -6.04 1.24 -4.31
C GLY A 166 -6.37 1.30 -5.79
N TYR A 167 -6.49 2.51 -6.34
CA TYR A 167 -6.73 2.76 -7.75
C TYR A 167 -5.67 3.69 -8.31
N ALA A 168 -5.26 3.44 -9.55
CA ALA A 168 -4.38 4.36 -10.28
C ALA A 168 -4.67 4.37 -11.78
N PRO A 169 -4.57 5.55 -12.44
CA PRO A 169 -4.71 5.64 -13.88
C PRO A 169 -3.52 4.98 -14.58
N VAL A 170 -3.83 4.21 -15.63
CA VAL A 170 -2.86 3.56 -16.52
C VAL A 170 -2.63 4.47 -17.72
N ASP A 171 -1.37 4.73 -18.06
CA ASP A 171 -1.03 5.37 -19.33
C ASP A 171 -1.17 4.37 -20.47
N ALA A 172 -2.36 4.35 -21.06
CA ALA A 172 -2.72 3.47 -22.16
C ALA A 172 -2.74 4.23 -23.51
N GLY A 173 -2.08 5.40 -23.58
CA GLY A 173 -2.14 6.30 -24.73
C GLY A 173 -3.42 7.13 -24.80
N SER A 174 -3.64 7.80 -25.95
CA SER A 174 -4.81 8.66 -26.15
C SER A 174 -6.09 7.82 -26.30
N ASN A 175 -6.75 7.54 -25.19
CA ASN A 175 -8.05 6.88 -25.18
C ASN A 175 -9.16 7.91 -24.87
N ALA A 176 -10.36 7.66 -25.38
CA ALA A 176 -11.54 8.49 -25.09
C ALA A 176 -12.07 8.30 -23.65
N THR A 177 -11.40 7.46 -22.86
CA THR A 177 -11.86 6.90 -21.60
C THR A 177 -10.69 6.85 -20.61
N VAL A 178 -10.99 6.79 -19.32
CA VAL A 178 -9.96 6.59 -18.29
C VAL A 178 -9.83 5.09 -18.03
N ILE A 179 -8.60 4.58 -18.10
CA ILE A 179 -8.29 3.19 -17.77
C ILE A 179 -7.56 3.16 -16.43
N LEU A 180 -8.04 2.32 -15.51
CA LEU A 180 -7.48 2.17 -14.17
C LEU A 180 -6.94 0.76 -13.96
N ILE A 181 -6.02 0.65 -13.01
CA ILE A 181 -5.76 -0.60 -12.28
C ILE A 181 -6.29 -0.45 -10.85
N GLY A 182 -6.93 -1.51 -10.36
CA GLY A 182 -7.43 -1.65 -8.99
C GLY A 182 -6.73 -2.79 -8.25
N VAL A 183 -6.51 -2.60 -6.95
CA VAL A 183 -5.94 -3.59 -6.05
C VAL A 183 -6.75 -3.61 -4.76
N ASP A 184 -7.20 -4.79 -4.34
CA ASP A 184 -8.02 -4.94 -3.13
C ASP A 184 -7.30 -5.76 -2.06
N VAL A 185 -7.52 -5.37 -0.81
CA VAL A 185 -7.24 -6.16 0.39
C VAL A 185 -8.50 -6.26 1.23
N VAL A 186 -8.69 -7.39 1.90
CA VAL A 186 -9.85 -7.61 2.79
C VAL A 186 -9.79 -6.64 3.98
N ALA A 187 -10.94 -6.05 4.32
CA ALA A 187 -11.10 -5.11 5.43
C ALA A 187 -11.12 -5.77 6.82
#